data_AF-A0A925NFK9-F1
#
_entry.id   AF-A0A925NFK9-F1
#
_cell.length_a   1.000
_cell.length_b   1.000
_cell.length_c   1.000
_cell.angle_alpha   90.00
_cell.angle_beta   90.00
_cell.angle_gamma   90.00
#
_symmetry.space_group_name_H-M   'P 1'
#
loop_
_entity.id
_entity.type
_entity.pdbx_description
1 polymer ?
#
loop_
_entity_poly.entity_id
_entity_poly.type
_entity_poly.pdbx_seq_one_letter_code
_entity_poly.pdbx_strand_id
1 'polypeptide(L)'
;EVRRRGVALVLAALVGGITAAACAVALGWALGLPDEVLRSRAPKSVTAPVAMGIAERIGGVPALSAVFAVLTGMVGALSAKYLFDLLRIDVWAVRGFALGTTAHGIGAARALQVDADAGAYAGMALGLQVLLASLLMPLAFRWLG
;
A
#
# COMPACT_ATOMS: atom_id res chain seq x y z
N GLU A 1 -6.38 11.43 21.03
CA GLU A 1 -6.12 10.09 20.45
C GLU A 1 -4.96 10.05 19.43
N VAL A 2 -5.10 10.68 18.25
CA VAL A 2 -4.14 10.54 17.13
C VAL A 2 -2.72 11.02 17.48
N ARG A 3 -2.56 12.17 18.15
CA ARG A 3 -1.24 12.68 18.55
C ARG A 3 -0.53 11.79 19.59
N ARG A 4 -1.29 11.00 20.37
CA ARG A 4 -0.76 10.05 21.37
C ARG A 4 -0.37 8.71 20.74
N ARG A 5 -1.02 8.32 19.64
CA ARG A 5 -0.76 7.08 18.90
C ARG A 5 0.03 7.28 17.60
N GLY A 6 0.44 8.51 17.28
CA GLY A 6 1.07 8.86 16.00
C GLY A 6 2.30 8.02 15.68
N VAL A 7 3.16 7.78 16.67
CA VAL A 7 4.33 6.90 16.51
C VAL A 7 3.92 5.48 16.14
N ALA A 8 2.92 4.91 16.83
CA ALA A 8 2.44 3.56 16.54
C ALA A 8 1.84 3.46 15.13
N LEU A 9 1.10 4.48 14.67
CA LEU A 9 0.54 4.52 13.32
C LEU A 9 1.63 4.63 12.25
N VAL A 10 2.64 5.47 12.46
CA VAL A 10 3.79 5.58 11.54
C VAL A 10 4.55 4.26 11.46
N LEU A 11 4.82 3.63 12.60
CA LEU A 11 5.47 2.32 12.63
C LEU A 11 4.62 1.24 11.93
N ALA A 12 3.31 1.23 12.17
CA ALA A 12 2.40 0.29 11.51
C ALA A 12 2.37 0.51 9.98
N ALA A 13 2.32 1.76 9.52
CA ALA A 13 2.40 2.08 8.10
C ALA A 13 3.74 1.68 7.48
N LEU A 14 4.84 1.93 8.19
CA LEU A 14 6.18 1.57 7.74
C LEU A 14 6.34 0.06 7.61
N VAL A 15 6.02 -0.70 8.66
CA VAL A 15 6.12 -2.17 8.65
C VAL A 15 5.14 -2.77 7.63
N GLY A 16 3.87 -2.32 7.62
CA GLY A 16 2.86 -2.83 6.69
C GLY A 16 3.21 -2.52 5.24
N GLY A 17 3.69 -1.30 4.96
CA GLY A 17 4.13 -0.87 3.65
C GLY A 17 5.34 -1.63 3.12
N ILE A 18 6.39 -1.78 3.97
CA ILE A 18 7.57 -2.57 3.63
C ILE A 18 7.18 -4.01 3.36
N THR A 19 6.36 -4.61 4.22
CA THR A 19 5.88 -5.99 4.05
C THR A 19 5.12 -6.14 2.73
N ALA A 20 4.19 -5.23 2.44
CA ALA A 20 3.40 -5.28 1.20
C ALA A 20 4.28 -5.15 -0.06
N ALA A 21 5.28 -4.26 -0.05
CA ALA A 21 6.22 -4.10 -1.15
C ALA A 21 7.15 -5.31 -1.29
N ALA A 22 7.74 -5.77 -0.18
CA ALA A 22 8.65 -6.91 -0.15
C ALA A 22 7.96 -8.19 -0.63
N CYS A 23 6.75 -8.49 -0.15
CA CYS A 23 5.98 -9.63 -0.64
C CYS A 23 5.70 -9.53 -2.15
N ALA A 24 5.39 -8.32 -2.65
CA ALA A 24 5.10 -8.14 -4.06
C ALA A 24 6.31 -8.36 -4.95
N VAL A 25 7.47 -7.83 -4.56
CA VAL A 25 8.74 -8.00 -5.27
C VAL A 25 9.20 -9.45 -5.17
N ALA A 26 9.17 -10.05 -3.97
CA ALA A 26 9.58 -11.44 -3.75
C ALA A 26 8.75 -12.44 -4.57
N LEU A 27 7.42 -12.26 -4.61
CA LEU A 27 6.55 -13.10 -5.44
C LEU A 27 6.84 -12.90 -6.94
N GLY A 28 7.06 -11.66 -7.38
CA GLY A 28 7.42 -11.40 -8.78
C GLY A 28 8.76 -12.04 -9.14
N TRP A 29 9.75 -11.95 -8.26
CA TRP A 29 11.06 -12.53 -8.45
C TRP A 29 10.99 -14.06 -8.51
N ALA A 30 10.22 -14.68 -7.61
CA ALA A 30 10.00 -16.13 -7.61
C ALA A 30 9.30 -16.64 -8.89
N LEU A 31 8.51 -15.78 -9.54
CA LEU A 31 7.87 -16.07 -10.83
C LEU A 31 8.77 -15.75 -12.04
N GLY A 32 10.01 -15.30 -11.82
CA GLY A 32 10.95 -14.97 -12.89
C GLY A 32 10.59 -13.72 -13.68
N LEU A 33 9.88 -12.76 -13.08
CA LEU A 33 9.54 -11.52 -13.76
C LEU A 33 10.80 -10.67 -14.06
N PRO A 34 10.85 -9.97 -15.21
CA PRO A 34 11.93 -9.05 -15.53
C PRO A 34 12.10 -7.95 -14.47
N ASP A 35 13.32 -7.50 -14.25
CA ASP A 35 13.65 -6.52 -13.22
C ASP A 35 12.83 -5.21 -13.36
N GLU A 36 12.66 -4.71 -14.58
CA GLU A 36 11.84 -3.52 -14.85
C GLU A 36 10.38 -3.69 -14.38
N VAL A 37 9.81 -4.89 -14.52
CA VAL A 37 8.47 -5.23 -14.04
C VAL A 37 8.44 -5.34 -12.52
N LEU A 38 9.48 -5.89 -11.89
CA LEU A 38 9.61 -5.93 -10.43
C LEU A 38 9.64 -4.52 -9.83
N ARG A 39 10.44 -3.62 -10.42
CA ARG A 39 10.53 -2.22 -10.02
C ARG A 39 9.20 -1.50 -10.21
N SER A 40 8.50 -1.75 -11.32
CA SER A 40 7.16 -1.20 -11.57
C SER A 40 6.13 -1.63 -10.53
N ARG A 41 6.26 -2.86 -10.02
CA ARG A 41 5.35 -3.48 -9.05
C ARG A 41 5.62 -3.05 -7.60
N ALA A 42 6.85 -2.66 -7.27
CA ALA A 42 7.21 -2.28 -5.90
C ALA A 42 6.30 -1.20 -5.28
N PRO A 43 5.96 -0.09 -5.96
CA PRO A 43 5.07 0.94 -5.41
C PRO A 43 3.57 0.66 -5.60
N LYS A 44 3.14 -0.58 -5.85
CA LYS A 44 1.73 -0.93 -6.11
C LYS A 44 0.72 -0.55 -5.01
N SER A 45 1.20 -0.28 -3.79
CA SER A 45 0.33 -0.04 -2.63
C SER A 45 0.06 1.45 -2.38
N VAL A 46 0.48 2.35 -3.29
CA VAL A 46 0.08 3.77 -3.29
C VAL A 46 -0.81 4.08 -4.50
N THR A 47 -1.34 5.31 -4.57
CA THR A 47 -2.21 5.71 -5.68
C THR A 47 -1.44 5.75 -7.01
N ALA A 48 -2.14 5.47 -8.11
CA ALA A 48 -1.53 5.34 -9.43
C ALA A 48 -0.58 6.50 -9.81
N PRO A 49 -0.93 7.80 -9.63
CA PRO A 49 0.00 8.88 -9.96
C PRO A 49 1.29 8.86 -9.13
N VAL A 50 1.20 8.51 -7.86
CA VAL A 50 2.36 8.41 -6.96
C VAL A 50 3.20 7.19 -7.33
N ALA A 51 2.55 6.06 -7.60
CA ALA A 51 3.23 4.83 -8.02
C ALA A 51 4.01 5.03 -9.31
N MET A 52 3.40 5.69 -10.30
CA MET A 52 4.03 6.08 -11.57
C MET A 52 5.29 6.91 -11.35
N GLY A 53 5.21 7.97 -10.53
CA GLY A 53 6.36 8.84 -10.26
C GLY A 53 7.49 8.13 -9.49
N ILE A 54 7.16 7.20 -8.60
CA ILE A 54 8.17 6.37 -7.93
C ILE A 54 8.81 5.42 -8.93
N ALA A 55 8.01 4.71 -9.74
CA ALA A 55 8.47 3.75 -10.74
C ALA A 55 9.44 4.39 -11.73
N GLU A 56 9.11 5.58 -12.24
CA GLU A 56 10.00 6.35 -13.12
C GLU A 56 11.37 6.61 -12.48
N ARG A 57 11.40 6.97 -11.19
CA ARG A 57 12.65 7.26 -10.46
C ARG A 57 13.50 6.02 -10.16
N ILE A 58 12.88 4.85 -10.05
CA ILE A 58 13.59 3.60 -9.76
C ILE A 58 13.88 2.78 -11.03
N GLY A 59 13.53 3.27 -12.22
CA GLY A 59 13.76 2.58 -13.49
C GLY A 59 12.79 1.44 -13.76
N GLY A 60 11.54 1.58 -13.32
CA GLY A 60 10.41 0.76 -13.77
C GLY A 60 9.57 1.48 -14.84
N VAL A 61 8.57 0.77 -15.38
CA VAL A 61 7.58 1.30 -16.33
C VAL A 61 6.42 1.97 -15.58
N PRO A 62 6.21 3.29 -15.72
CA PRO A 62 5.12 3.99 -15.03
C PRO A 62 3.74 3.41 -15.36
N ALA A 63 3.48 3.09 -16.63
CA ALA A 63 2.21 2.52 -17.07
C ALA A 63 1.88 1.18 -16.37
N LEU A 64 2.87 0.28 -16.22
CA LEU A 64 2.67 -0.97 -15.47
C LEU A 64 2.43 -0.69 -13.98
N SER A 65 3.11 0.30 -13.42
CA SER A 65 2.93 0.70 -12.03
C SER A 65 1.50 1.17 -11.74
N ALA A 66 0.93 1.98 -12.64
CA ALA A 66 -0.47 2.40 -12.56
C ALA A 66 -1.43 1.20 -12.57
N VAL A 67 -1.19 0.23 -13.47
CA VAL A 67 -1.98 -1.01 -13.56
C VAL A 67 -1.89 -1.80 -12.25
N PHE A 68 -0.68 -2.01 -11.72
CA PHE A 68 -0.51 -2.74 -10.46
C PHE A 68 -1.16 -2.04 -9.27
N ALA A 69 -1.13 -0.71 -9.23
CA ALA A 69 -1.85 0.06 -8.23
C ALA A 69 -3.36 -0.20 -8.32
N VAL A 70 -3.97 0.03 -9.49
CA VAL A 70 -5.40 -0.20 -9.68
C VAL A 70 -5.81 -1.62 -9.31
N LEU A 71 -5.07 -2.63 -9.79
CA LEU A 71 -5.34 -4.04 -9.46
C LEU A 71 -5.24 -4.32 -7.96
N THR A 72 -4.19 -3.82 -7.30
CA THR A 72 -4.00 -3.97 -5.85
C THR A 72 -5.17 -3.36 -5.09
N GLY A 73 -5.56 -2.13 -5.46
CA GLY A 73 -6.68 -1.43 -4.87
C GLY A 73 -8.00 -2.17 -5.03
N MET A 74 -8.29 -2.67 -6.23
CA MET A 74 -9.50 -3.45 -6.52
C MET A 74 -9.53 -4.76 -5.74
N VAL A 75 -8.45 -5.54 -5.78
CA VAL A 75 -8.37 -6.82 -5.04
C VAL A 75 -8.60 -6.58 -3.56
N GLY A 76 -7.93 -5.57 -2.97
CA GLY A 76 -8.12 -5.23 -1.56
C GLY A 76 -9.57 -4.83 -1.25
N ALA A 77 -10.19 -3.96 -2.05
CA ALA A 77 -11.56 -3.53 -1.82
C ALA A 77 -12.59 -4.68 -1.92
N LEU A 78 -12.33 -5.68 -2.76
CA LEU A 78 -13.21 -6.84 -2.96
C LEU A 78 -12.99 -7.94 -1.90
N SER A 79 -11.75 -8.17 -1.48
CA SER A 79 -11.41 -9.31 -0.61
C SER A 79 -11.33 -8.96 0.88
N ALA A 80 -11.07 -7.70 1.23
CA ALA A 80 -10.68 -7.32 2.59
C ALA A 80 -11.73 -7.68 3.65
N LYS A 81 -13.03 -7.52 3.35
CA LYS A 81 -14.10 -7.92 4.28
C LYS A 81 -13.97 -9.39 4.67
N TYR A 82 -13.89 -10.27 3.69
CA TYR A 82 -13.83 -11.71 3.91
C TYR A 82 -12.56 -12.11 4.65
N LEU A 83 -11.43 -11.48 4.30
CA LEU A 83 -10.16 -11.72 4.98
C LEU A 83 -10.19 -11.26 6.45
N PHE A 84 -10.71 -10.07 6.73
CA PHE A 84 -10.82 -9.55 8.09
C PHE A 84 -11.81 -10.34 8.95
N ASP A 85 -12.91 -10.80 8.37
CA ASP A 85 -13.88 -11.67 9.05
C ASP A 85 -13.26 -13.04 9.37
N LEU A 86 -12.50 -13.63 8.43
CA LEU A 86 -11.77 -14.88 8.64
C LEU A 86 -10.72 -14.77 9.76
N LEU A 87 -10.01 -13.63 9.80
CA LEU A 87 -9.00 -13.33 10.82
C LEU A 87 -9.59 -12.83 12.14
N ARG A 88 -10.92 -12.69 12.25
CA ARG A 88 -11.63 -12.17 13.44
C ARG A 88 -11.12 -10.80 13.91
N ILE A 89 -10.80 -9.93 12.95
CA ILE A 89 -10.38 -8.55 13.25
C ILE A 89 -11.65 -7.71 13.32
N ASP A 90 -12.19 -7.40 14.49
CA ASP A 90 -13.50 -6.72 14.58
C ASP A 90 -13.40 -5.19 14.76
N VAL A 91 -12.18 -4.66 14.91
CA VAL A 91 -11.96 -3.23 15.17
C VAL A 91 -11.90 -2.44 13.85
N TRP A 92 -12.88 -1.55 13.62
CA TRP A 92 -12.99 -0.74 12.40
C TRP A 92 -11.75 0.11 12.09
N ALA A 93 -11.16 0.73 13.12
CA ALA A 93 -9.92 1.49 12.98
C ALA A 93 -8.77 0.64 12.41
N VAL A 94 -8.65 -0.63 12.84
CA VAL A 94 -7.61 -1.55 12.38
C VAL A 94 -7.90 -2.00 10.95
N ARG A 95 -9.14 -2.39 10.66
CA ARG A 95 -9.57 -2.76 9.29
C ARG A 95 -9.29 -1.63 8.30
N GLY A 96 -9.71 -0.42 8.66
CA GLY A 96 -9.52 0.79 7.88
C GLY A 96 -8.05 1.07 7.63
N PHE A 97 -7.24 1.12 8.69
CA PHE A 97 -5.82 1.40 8.57
C PHE A 97 -5.10 0.36 7.69
N ALA A 98 -5.32 -0.93 7.94
CA ALA A 98 -4.73 -2.01 7.16
C ALA A 98 -5.13 -1.96 5.68
N LEU A 99 -6.41 -1.68 5.40
CA LEU A 99 -6.90 -1.56 4.03
C LEU A 99 -6.32 -0.33 3.33
N GLY A 100 -6.22 0.81 4.00
CA GLY A 100 -5.60 2.02 3.47
C GLY A 100 -4.09 1.85 3.18
N THR A 101 -3.36 1.14 4.04
CA THR A 101 -1.93 0.86 3.84
C THR A 101 -1.67 -0.04 2.64
N THR A 102 -2.57 -1.01 2.37
CA THR A 102 -2.34 -2.04 1.35
C THR A 102 -3.02 -1.76 0.02
N ALA A 103 -4.20 -1.15 0.03
CA ALA A 103 -5.07 -0.94 -1.14
C ALA A 103 -5.35 0.55 -1.44
N HIS A 104 -4.58 1.46 -0.81
CA HIS A 104 -4.55 2.90 -1.06
C HIS A 104 -5.94 3.54 -1.18
N GLY A 105 -6.11 4.53 -2.06
CA GLY A 105 -7.35 5.28 -2.24
C GLY A 105 -8.58 4.44 -2.58
N ILE A 106 -8.44 3.33 -3.32
CA ILE A 106 -9.58 2.46 -3.65
C ILE A 106 -10.05 1.72 -2.39
N GLY A 107 -9.09 1.17 -1.63
CA GLY A 107 -9.37 0.55 -0.33
C GLY A 107 -9.94 1.55 0.68
N ALA A 108 -9.42 2.78 0.72
CA ALA A 108 -9.91 3.82 1.62
C ALA A 108 -11.34 4.26 1.28
N ALA A 109 -11.66 4.42 0.00
CA ALA A 109 -13.03 4.67 -0.45
C ALA A 109 -13.96 3.53 -0.04
N ARG A 110 -13.52 2.27 -0.18
CA ARG A 110 -14.30 1.12 0.26
C ARG A 110 -14.48 1.08 1.78
N ALA A 111 -13.44 1.37 2.55
CA ALA A 111 -13.52 1.44 4.01
C ALA A 111 -14.57 2.48 4.45
N LEU A 112 -14.54 3.66 3.85
CA LEU A 112 -15.48 4.76 4.13
C LEU A 112 -16.94 4.39 3.81
N GLN A 113 -17.17 3.61 2.75
CA GLN A 113 -18.51 3.11 2.42
C GLN A 113 -19.05 2.10 3.44
N VAL A 114 -18.17 1.41 4.15
CA VAL A 114 -18.54 0.37 5.13
C VAL A 114 -18.74 0.98 6.51
N ASP A 115 -17.82 1.84 6.95
CA ASP A 115 -17.84 2.44 8.28
C ASP A 115 -17.03 3.76 8.29
N ALA A 116 -17.53 4.77 9.01
CA ALA A 116 -16.91 6.10 9.03
C ALA A 116 -15.54 6.10 9.73
N ASP A 117 -15.38 5.34 10.81
CA ASP A 117 -14.10 5.21 11.52
C ASP A 117 -13.10 4.45 10.64
N ALA A 118 -13.53 3.34 10.01
CA ALA A 118 -12.68 2.64 9.06
C ALA A 118 -12.20 3.56 7.93
N GLY A 119 -13.09 4.38 7.37
CA GLY A 119 -12.74 5.39 6.37
C GLY A 119 -11.70 6.40 6.86
N ALA A 120 -11.88 6.94 8.06
CA ALA A 120 -10.95 7.92 8.64
C ALA A 120 -9.54 7.34 8.83
N TYR A 121 -9.43 6.12 9.37
CA TYR A 121 -8.14 5.46 9.54
C TYR A 121 -7.50 5.02 8.22
N ALA A 122 -8.31 4.62 7.23
CA ALA A 122 -7.81 4.32 5.90
C ALA A 122 -7.25 5.55 5.17
N GLY A 123 -7.92 6.70 5.32
CA GLY A 123 -7.42 7.98 4.79
C GLY A 123 -6.10 8.40 5.42
N MET A 124 -5.94 8.22 6.74
CA MET A 124 -4.66 8.46 7.43
C MET A 124 -3.56 7.52 6.92
N ALA A 125 -3.85 6.23 6.80
CA ALA A 125 -2.92 5.24 6.27
C ALA A 125 -2.47 5.57 4.84
N LEU A 126 -3.41 5.97 3.97
CA LEU A 126 -3.12 6.42 2.62
C LEU A 126 -2.13 7.59 2.60
N GLY A 127 -2.39 8.64 3.40
CA GLY A 127 -1.51 9.81 3.47
C GLY A 127 -0.11 9.45 3.95
N LEU A 128 0.00 8.63 5.00
CA LEU A 128 1.28 8.12 5.48
C LEU A 128 2.00 7.32 4.40
N GLN A 129 1.29 6.47 3.67
CA GLN A 129 1.91 5.59 2.71
C GLN A 129 2.41 6.31 1.47
N VAL A 130 1.72 7.37 1.02
CA VAL A 130 2.22 8.27 -0.02
C VAL A 130 3.54 8.91 0.40
N LEU A 131 3.62 9.45 1.62
CA LEU A 131 4.84 10.08 2.13
C LEU A 131 5.98 9.08 2.29
N LEU A 132 5.72 7.97 2.97
CA LEU A 132 6.71 6.94 3.27
C LEU A 132 7.23 6.28 1.99
N ALA A 133 6.36 5.86 1.07
CA ALA A 133 6.79 5.21 -0.16
C ALA A 133 7.57 6.17 -1.07
N SER A 134 7.09 7.42 -1.23
CA SER A 134 7.74 8.41 -2.10
C SER A 134 9.15 8.78 -1.64
N LEU A 135 9.39 8.75 -0.33
CA LEU A 135 10.71 9.02 0.25
C LEU A 135 11.57 7.75 0.29
N LEU A 136 11.05 6.68 0.88
CA LEU A 136 11.86 5.51 1.24
C LEU A 136 12.15 4.61 0.06
N MET A 137 11.24 4.45 -0.92
CA MET A 137 11.48 3.54 -2.04
C MET A 137 12.62 4.03 -2.95
N PRO A 138 12.62 5.28 -3.45
CA PRO A 138 13.73 5.75 -4.29
C PRO A 138 15.07 5.71 -3.56
N LEU A 139 15.08 6.01 -2.25
CA LEU A 139 16.27 5.87 -1.43
C LEU A 139 16.71 4.41 -1.36
N ALA A 140 15.83 3.49 -0.94
CA ALA A 140 16.17 2.07 -0.82
C ALA A 140 16.72 1.48 -2.13
N PHE A 141 16.11 1.79 -3.27
CA PHE A 141 16.60 1.34 -4.58
C PHE A 141 17.95 1.95 -4.97
N ARG A 142 18.26 3.18 -4.53
CA ARG A 142 19.57 3.81 -4.73
C ARG A 142 20.68 3.20 -3.88
N TRP A 143 20.34 2.60 -2.72
CA TRP A 143 21.31 1.94 -1.84
C TRP A 143 21.50 0.45 -2.18
N LEU A 144 20.47 -0.18 -2.77
CA LEU A 144 20.47 -1.60 -3.13
C LEU A 144 20.91 -1.88 -4.58
N GLY A 145 20.93 -0.86 -5.44
CA GLY A 145 21.42 -0.91 -6.82
C GLY A 145 22.71 -0.13 -7.00
#